data_AF-A0A821Q4M0-F1
#
_entry.id   AF-A0A821Q4M0-F1
#
_cell.length_a   1.000
_cell.length_b   1.000
_cell.length_c   1.000
_cell.angle_alpha   90.00
_cell.angle_beta   90.00
_cell.angle_gamma   90.00
#
_symmetry.space_group_name_H-M   'P 1'
#
loop_
_entity.id
_entity.type
_entity.pdbx_description
1 polymer ?
#
loop_
_entity_poly.entity_id
_entity_poly.type
_entity_poly.pdbx_seq_one_letter_code
_entity_poly.pdbx_strand_id
1 'polypeptide(L)'
;MTFNIASCHESQRGIIDVAHTIKIEQPDIIAVQEVDRFTHRSGTEIDQSYELAHLAGLPYSTFIHSMDFNGGQYGNAILSRHPFDAIELNHLNGHGQGETRSLGITSMKIMDKY
;
A
#
# COMPACT_ATOMS: atom_id res chain seq x y z
N MET A 1 -5.17 -10.41 -4.31
CA MET A 1 -4.22 -9.92 -5.36
C MET A 1 -2.94 -9.45 -4.69
N THR A 2 -1.80 -9.45 -5.39
CA THR A 2 -0.59 -8.72 -4.94
C THR A 2 -0.05 -7.90 -6.10
N PHE A 3 0.51 -6.72 -5.81
CA PHE A 3 1.06 -5.83 -6.84
C PHE A 3 2.21 -4.98 -6.30
N ASN A 4 3.39 -5.12 -6.88
CA ASN A 4 4.48 -4.16 -6.71
C ASN A 4 4.28 -3.01 -7.69
N ILE A 5 4.15 -1.78 -7.17
CA ILE A 5 3.75 -0.61 -7.96
C ILE A 5 4.92 0.31 -8.31
N ALA A 6 6.15 0.00 -7.88
CA ALA A 6 7.33 0.84 -8.07
C ALA A 6 7.07 2.33 -7.74
N SER A 7 6.41 2.58 -6.60
CA SER A 7 5.95 3.92 -6.16
C SER A 7 5.13 4.70 -7.19
N CYS A 8 4.45 3.98 -8.09
CA CYS A 8 3.72 4.47 -9.26
C CYS A 8 4.59 5.20 -10.30
N HIS A 9 5.92 5.07 -10.30
CA HIS A 9 6.79 5.85 -11.20
C HIS A 9 6.92 5.27 -12.62
N GLU A 10 6.66 3.98 -12.79
CA GLU A 10 6.75 3.31 -14.11
C GLU A 10 5.53 3.57 -15.01
N SER A 11 4.48 4.21 -14.49
CA SER A 11 3.28 4.57 -15.24
C SER A 11 3.32 6.04 -15.67
N GLN A 12 2.87 6.30 -16.91
CA GLN A 12 2.75 7.65 -17.45
C GLN A 12 1.80 8.55 -16.64
N ARG A 13 0.69 8.02 -16.12
CA ARG A 13 -0.25 8.77 -15.26
C ARG A 13 -0.11 8.41 -13.77
N GLY A 14 0.96 7.73 -13.42
CA GLY A 14 1.31 7.30 -12.07
C GLY A 14 0.18 6.62 -11.32
N ILE A 15 -0.18 7.18 -10.17
CA ILE A 15 -1.15 6.59 -9.23
C ILE A 15 -2.53 6.32 -9.86
N ILE A 16 -2.91 7.11 -10.87
CA ILE A 16 -4.18 6.96 -11.58
C ILE A 16 -4.23 5.63 -12.36
N ASP A 17 -3.18 5.26 -13.08
CA ASP A 17 -3.16 4.00 -13.85
C ASP A 17 -3.05 2.78 -12.94
N VAL A 18 -2.27 2.91 -11.86
CA VAL A 18 -2.14 1.85 -10.86
C VAL A 18 -3.50 1.59 -10.19
N ALA A 19 -4.18 2.64 -9.72
CA ALA A 19 -5.52 2.51 -9.15
C ALA A 19 -6.54 1.97 -10.15
N HIS A 20 -6.48 2.40 -11.41
CA HIS A 20 -7.34 1.88 -12.48
C HIS A 20 -7.14 0.38 -12.72
N THR A 21 -5.89 -0.09 -12.70
CA THR A 21 -5.56 -1.52 -12.78
C THR A 21 -6.19 -2.29 -11.62
N ILE A 22 -6.00 -1.81 -10.39
CA ILE A 22 -6.60 -2.43 -9.19
C ILE A 22 -8.14 -2.47 -9.31
N LYS A 23 -8.75 -1.37 -9.79
CA LYS A 23 -10.20 -1.25 -9.93
C LYS A 23 -10.78 -2.25 -10.94
N ILE A 24 -10.10 -2.47 -12.07
CA ILE A 24 -10.55 -3.42 -13.11
C ILE A 24 -10.48 -4.87 -12.61
N GLU A 25 -9.40 -5.22 -11.90
CA GLU A 25 -9.23 -6.57 -11.34
C GLU A 25 -10.20 -6.86 -10.18
N GLN A 26 -10.81 -5.81 -9.60
CA GLN A 26 -11.83 -5.90 -8.55
C GLN A 26 -11.47 -6.82 -7.37
N PRO A 27 -10.25 -6.76 -6.81
CA PRO A 27 -9.91 -7.60 -5.66
C PRO A 27 -10.80 -7.27 -4.46
N ASP A 28 -11.04 -8.27 -3.62
CA ASP A 28 -11.59 -8.03 -2.28
C ASP A 28 -10.49 -7.52 -1.34
N ILE A 29 -9.26 -8.02 -1.53
CA ILE A 29 -8.05 -7.66 -0.78
C ILE A 29 -6.84 -7.62 -1.73
N ILE A 30 -6.00 -6.60 -1.57
CA ILE A 30 -4.72 -6.47 -2.27
C ILE A 30 -3.59 -6.10 -1.31
N ALA A 31 -2.48 -6.84 -1.41
CA ALA A 31 -1.20 -6.47 -0.81
C ALA A 31 -0.36 -5.70 -1.84
N VAL A 32 0.11 -4.51 -1.48
CA VAL A 32 0.82 -3.60 -2.38
C VAL A 32 2.23 -3.36 -1.86
N GLN A 33 3.24 -3.48 -2.72
CA GLN A 33 4.65 -3.26 -2.38
C GLN A 33 5.20 -2.01 -3.06
N GLU A 34 6.24 -1.43 -2.48
CA GLU A 34 6.93 -0.21 -2.95
C GLU A 34 6.05 1.04 -2.90
N VAL A 35 5.35 1.20 -1.79
CA VAL A 35 4.40 2.28 -1.54
C VAL A 35 5.11 3.45 -0.86
N ASP A 36 4.96 4.64 -1.43
CA ASP A 36 5.40 5.89 -0.81
C ASP A 36 4.31 6.52 0.05
N ARG A 37 4.74 7.18 1.13
CA ARG A 37 3.88 8.01 1.97
C ARG A 37 4.60 9.28 2.37
N PHE A 38 4.09 10.42 1.91
CA PHE A 38 4.60 11.77 2.17
C PHE A 38 6.05 12.01 1.70
N THR A 39 6.53 11.28 0.70
CA THR A 39 7.89 11.43 0.16
C THR A 39 7.99 12.64 -0.79
N HIS A 40 9.16 13.26 -0.92
CA HIS A 40 9.34 14.35 -1.88
C HIS A 40 9.13 13.89 -3.33
N ARG A 41 9.51 12.64 -3.66
CA ARG A 41 9.38 12.09 -5.02
C ARG A 41 7.94 11.79 -5.44
N SER A 42 7.06 11.50 -4.48
CA SER A 42 5.65 11.17 -4.76
C SER A 42 4.67 12.26 -4.31
N GLY A 43 5.16 13.31 -3.64
CA GLY A 43 4.38 14.42 -3.10
C GLY A 43 4.28 14.36 -1.57
N THR A 44 4.67 15.44 -0.90
CA THR A 44 4.75 15.50 0.57
C THR A 44 3.40 15.41 1.28
N GLU A 45 2.31 15.60 0.56
CA GLU A 45 0.94 15.48 1.06
C GLU A 45 0.26 14.16 0.63
N ILE A 46 0.96 13.30 -0.12
CA ILE A 46 0.39 12.09 -0.73
C ILE A 46 0.71 10.85 0.12
N ASP A 47 -0.34 10.23 0.65
CA ASP A 47 -0.30 8.86 1.15
C ASP A 47 -0.80 7.92 0.03
N GLN A 48 0.12 7.26 -0.68
CA GLN A 48 -0.27 6.42 -1.82
C GLN A 48 -1.18 5.26 -1.40
N SER A 49 -1.04 4.74 -0.17
CA SER A 49 -1.90 3.66 0.32
C SER A 49 -3.36 4.08 0.43
N TYR A 50 -3.60 5.31 0.91
CA TYR A 50 -4.93 5.91 1.00
C TYR A 50 -5.48 6.26 -0.38
N GLU A 51 -4.69 6.95 -1.20
CA GLU A 51 -5.14 7.44 -2.50
C GLU A 51 -5.44 6.29 -3.49
N LEU A 52 -4.61 5.24 -3.51
CA LEU A 52 -4.89 4.04 -4.29
C LEU A 52 -6.19 3.38 -3.86
N ALA A 53 -6.45 3.27 -2.56
CA ALA A 53 -7.66 2.66 -2.02
C ALA A 53 -8.91 3.48 -2.40
N HIS A 54 -8.83 4.80 -2.24
CA HIS A 54 -9.88 5.73 -2.64
C HIS A 54 -10.22 5.59 -4.14
N LEU A 55 -9.21 5.68 -5.01
CA LEU A 55 -9.39 5.64 -6.46
C LEU A 55 -9.85 4.26 -6.96
N ALA A 56 -9.37 3.18 -6.34
CA ALA A 56 -9.74 1.80 -6.68
C ALA A 56 -11.12 1.39 -6.12
N GLY A 57 -11.73 2.18 -5.24
CA GLY A 57 -13.00 1.84 -4.59
C GLY A 57 -12.87 0.81 -3.48
N LEU A 58 -11.71 0.74 -2.82
CA LEU A 58 -11.44 -0.08 -1.65
C LEU A 58 -11.49 0.83 -0.41
N PRO A 59 -12.56 0.79 0.41
CA PRO A 59 -12.76 1.76 1.49
C PRO A 59 -11.75 1.70 2.64
N TYR A 60 -10.96 0.63 2.75
CA TYR A 60 -10.01 0.44 3.83
C TYR A 60 -8.59 0.28 3.30
N SER A 61 -7.65 0.96 3.92
CA SER A 61 -6.23 0.78 3.68
C SER A 61 -5.42 0.88 4.97
N THR A 62 -4.28 0.21 4.99
CA THR A 62 -3.28 0.36 6.04
C THR A 62 -1.89 0.38 5.42
N PHE A 63 -1.06 1.31 5.89
CA PHE A 63 0.33 1.43 5.48
C PHE A 63 1.23 0.64 6.43
N ILE A 64 2.13 -0.16 5.87
CA ILE A 64 3.09 -0.98 6.58
C ILE A 64 4.48 -0.36 6.33
N HIS A 65 4.89 0.52 7.24
CA HIS A 65 6.20 1.18 7.21
C HIS A 65 7.33 0.16 7.19
N SER A 66 8.29 0.38 6.28
CA SER A 66 9.55 -0.36 6.24
C SER A 66 10.72 0.53 6.66
N MET A 67 10.78 1.76 6.14
CA MET A 67 11.84 2.71 6.45
C MET A 67 11.42 4.16 6.15
N ASP A 68 12.13 5.10 6.76
CA ASP A 68 12.06 6.50 6.36
C ASP A 68 12.84 6.69 5.04
N PHE A 69 12.25 7.43 4.12
CA PHE A 69 12.81 7.58 2.78
C PHE A 69 12.40 8.91 2.16
N ASN A 70 13.38 9.64 1.61
CA ASN A 70 13.15 10.83 0.80
C ASN A 70 12.23 11.87 1.48
N GLY A 71 12.44 12.13 2.77
CA GLY A 71 11.65 13.09 3.57
C GLY A 71 10.30 12.58 4.06
N GLY A 72 9.90 11.37 3.64
CA GLY A 72 8.69 10.68 4.08
C GLY A 72 8.97 9.24 4.45
N GLN A 73 8.09 8.34 4.05
CA GLN A 73 8.09 6.93 4.42
C GLN A 73 7.96 6.03 3.19
N TYR A 74 8.57 4.86 3.27
CA TYR A 74 8.50 3.83 2.23
C TYR A 74 8.18 2.48 2.84
N GLY A 75 7.36 1.69 2.15
CA GLY A 75 7.01 0.36 2.61
C GLY A 75 5.98 -0.35 1.76
N ASN A 76 5.06 -1.04 2.43
CA ASN A 76 3.99 -1.81 1.81
C ASN A 76 2.63 -1.25 2.24
N ALA A 77 1.56 -1.76 1.65
CA ALA A 77 0.20 -1.48 2.09
C ALA A 77 -0.70 -2.71 1.92
N ILE A 78 -1.81 -2.71 2.67
CA ILE A 78 -2.92 -3.63 2.45
C ILE A 78 -4.15 -2.76 2.21
N LEU A 79 -4.85 -3.01 1.10
CA LEU A 79 -6.10 -2.35 0.75
C LEU A 79 -7.20 -3.41 0.72
N SER A 80 -8.38 -3.04 1.21
CA SER A 80 -9.45 -3.99 1.47
C SER A 80 -10.82 -3.39 1.24
N ARG A 81 -11.73 -4.25 0.80
CA ARG A 81 -13.18 -4.00 0.79
C ARG A 81 -13.80 -4.11 2.17
N HIS A 82 -13.16 -4.86 3.06
CA HIS A 82 -13.64 -5.17 4.40
C HIS A 82 -12.81 -4.45 5.47
N PRO A 83 -13.43 -4.03 6.59
CA PRO A 83 -12.71 -3.38 7.68
C PRO A 83 -11.67 -4.34 8.29
N PHE A 84 -10.55 -3.77 8.74
CA PHE A 84 -9.54 -4.53 9.47
C PHE A 84 -9.94 -4.68 10.93
N ASP A 85 -9.91 -5.90 11.45
CA ASP A 85 -10.14 -6.19 12.87
C ASP A 85 -8.86 -6.01 13.69
N ALA A 86 -7.70 -6.31 13.10
CA ALA A 86 -6.38 -6.12 13.68
C ALA A 86 -5.37 -5.77 12.58
N ILE A 87 -4.35 -4.99 12.96
CA ILE A 87 -3.23 -4.61 12.09
C ILE A 87 -1.97 -4.74 12.94
N GLU A 88 -1.03 -5.55 12.47
CA GLU A 88 0.30 -5.70 13.06
C GLU A 88 1.36 -5.36 12.01
N LEU A 89 2.41 -4.68 12.48
CA LEU A 89 3.56 -4.31 11.68
C LEU A 89 4.80 -4.81 12.41
N ASN A 90 5.59 -5.63 11.72
CA ASN A 90 6.83 -6.18 12.23
C ASN A 90 7.97 -5.79 11.30
N HIS A 91 9.00 -5.12 11.82
CA HIS A 91 10.23 -4.90 11.06
C HIS A 91 11.01 -6.21 10.97
N LEU A 92 11.40 -6.56 9.75
CA LEU A 92 12.26 -7.68 9.44
C LEU A 92 13.70 -7.16 9.43
N ASN A 93 14.39 -7.38 10.55
CA ASN A 93 15.78 -6.96 10.69
C ASN A 93 16.67 -7.87 9.82
N GLY A 94 17.17 -7.33 8.71
CA GLY A 94 18.25 -7.94 7.95
C GLY A 94 19.61 -7.70 8.63
N HIS A 95 20.59 -8.56 8.35
CA HIS A 95 21.98 -8.27 8.69
C HIS A 95 22.59 -7.36 7.60
N GLY A 96 22.76 -6.06 7.87
CA GLY A 96 23.45 -5.12 6.96
C GLY A 96 22.93 -3.67 6.99
N GLN A 97 23.47 -2.82 6.11
CA GLN A 97 23.01 -1.42 5.88
C GLN A 97 22.00 -1.30 4.72
N GLY A 98 21.37 -2.42 4.31
CA GLY A 98 20.36 -2.41 3.26
C GLY A 98 19.06 -1.77 3.73
N GLU A 99 18.15 -1.53 2.79
CA GLU A 99 16.79 -1.08 3.10
C GLU A 99 16.09 -2.05 4.06
N THR A 100 15.58 -1.53 5.17
CA THR A 100 14.78 -2.32 6.11
C THR A 100 13.54 -2.86 5.41
N ARG A 101 13.12 -4.07 5.79
CA ARG A 101 11.90 -4.72 5.29
C ARG A 101 10.89 -4.83 6.42
N SER A 102 9.62 -4.95 6.10
CA SER A 102 8.55 -5.14 7.07
C SER A 102 7.60 -6.25 6.64
N LEU A 103 6.94 -6.85 7.62
CA LEU A 103 5.83 -7.78 7.48
C LEU A 103 4.58 -7.11 8.07
N GLY A 104 3.55 -6.95 7.24
CA GLY A 104 2.22 -6.54 7.67
C GLY A 104 1.32 -7.75 7.84
N ILE A 105 0.64 -7.84 8.97
CA ILE A 105 -0.36 -8.89 9.25
C ILE A 105 -1.67 -8.19 9.57
N THR A 106 -2.77 -8.69 9.01
CA THR A 106 -4.11 -8.20 9.35
C THR A 106 -5.10 -9.36 9.42
N SER A 107 -6.10 -9.23 10.29
CA SER A 107 -7.28 -10.08 10.30
C SER A 107 -8.50 -9.27 9.88
N MET A 108 -9.41 -9.88 9.15
CA MET A 108 -10.68 -9.28 8.79
C MET A 108 -11.74 -10.34 8.58
N LYS A 109 -13.00 -9.97 8.81
CA LYS A 109 -14.15 -10.76 8.40
C LYS A 109 -14.54 -10.43 6.95
N ILE A 110 -14.57 -11.45 6.10
CA ILE A 110 -15.12 -11.31 4.75
C ILE A 110 -16.64 -11.25 4.85
N MET A 111 -17.22 -10.17 4.33
CA MET A 111 -18.67 -9.97 4.25
C MET A 111 -19.12 -10.27 2.81
N ASP A 112 -20.24 -10.97 2.66
CA ASP A 112 -20.78 -11.29 1.34
C ASP A 112 -21.14 -10.02 0.56
N LYS A 113 -21.00 -10.09 -0.77
CA LYS A 113 -21.45 -9.03 -1.68
C LYS A 113 -22.98 -9.10 -1.74
N TYR A 114 -23.66 -8.06 -1.24
CA TYR A 114 -25.10 -7.87 -1.48
C TYR A 114 -25.35 -7.49 -2.94
#